data_AF-A0A915U9U9-F1
#
_entry.id   AF-A0A915U9U9-F1
#
_cell.length_a   1.000
_cell.length_b   1.000
_cell.length_c   1.000
_cell.angle_alpha   90.00
_cell.angle_beta   90.00
_cell.angle_gamma   90.00
#
_symmetry.space_group_name_H-M   'P 1'
#
loop_
_entity.id
_entity.type
_entity.pdbx_description
1 polymer ?
#
loop_
_entity_poly.entity_id
_entity_poly.type
_entity_poly.pdbx_seq_one_letter_code
_entity_poly.pdbx_strand_id
1 'polypeptide(L)' 'MYVQCDKKQIQELVRRERKYRRLLEKCLYALNMIPNSPIPGLEKDSYQLASEIEKFLDRLDRS' A
#
# COMPACT_ATOMS: atom_id res chain seq x y z
N MET A 1 -20.48 7.99 25.02
CA MET A 1 -20.20 6.54 25.03
C MET A 1 -18.79 6.33 24.47
N TYR A 2 -17.84 5.88 25.29
CA TYR A 2 -16.50 5.51 24.80
C TYR A 2 -16.59 4.09 24.25
N VAL A 3 -16.37 3.92 22.95
CA VAL A 3 -16.30 2.59 22.32
C VAL A 3 -15.09 1.88 22.93
N GLN A 4 -15.33 0.83 23.73
CA GLN A 4 -14.28 -0.09 24.15
C GLN A 4 -13.78 -0.83 22.91
N CYS A 5 -12.78 -0.27 22.23
CA CYS A 5 -12.06 -1.01 21.21
C CYS A 5 -11.31 -2.17 21.88
N ASP A 6 -11.67 -3.39 21.47
CA ASP A 6 -11.09 -4.62 21.99
C ASP A 6 -9.61 -4.68 21.58
N LYS A 7 -8.69 -4.74 22.56
CA LYS A 7 -7.23 -4.67 22.31
C LYS A 7 -6.76 -5.72 21.29
N LYS A 8 -7.43 -6.88 21.24
CA LYS A 8 -7.14 -7.94 20.26
C LYS A 8 -7.51 -7.54 18.83
N GLN A 9 -8.64 -6.87 18.64
CA GLN A 9 -9.06 -6.37 17.33
C GLN A 9 -8.09 -5.29 16.81
N ILE A 10 -7.65 -4.38 17.68
CA ILE A 10 -6.63 -3.38 17.33
C ILE A 10 -5.33 -4.07 16.90
N GLN A 11 -4.84 -5.05 17.65
CA GLN A 11 -3.62 -5.78 17.29
C GLN A 11 -3.74 -6.51 15.95
N GLU A 12 -4.91 -7.09 15.65
CA GLU A 12 -5.14 -7.78 14.38
C GLU A 12 -5.21 -6.79 13.21
N LEU A 13 -5.84 -5.63 13.39
CA LEU A 13 -5.86 -4.54 12.41
C LEU A 13 -4.43 -4.05 12.11
N VAL A 14 -3.63 -3.77 13.14
CA VAL A 14 -2.23 -3.36 12.98
C VAL A 14 -1.39 -4.43 12.27
N ARG A 15 -1.63 -5.73 12.55
CA ARG A 15 -0.94 -6.83 11.85
C ARG A 15 -1.33 -6.89 10.38
N ARG A 16 -2.62 -6.74 10.05
CA ARG A 16 -3.09 -6.72 8.66
C ARG A 16 -2.51 -5.54 7.92
N GLU A 17 -2.52 -4.36 8.52
CA GLU A 17 -1.95 -3.14 7.95
C GLU A 17 -0.46 -3.31 7.61
N ARG A 18 0.35 -3.82 8.54
CA ARG A 18 1.77 -4.13 8.28
C ARG A 18 1.97 -5.13 7.14
N LYS A 19 1.08 -6.12 7.00
CA LYS A 19 1.14 -7.10 5.91
C LYS A 19 0.82 -6.46 4.56
N TYR A 20 -0.21 -5.61 4.50
CA TYR A 20 -0.56 -4.88 3.27
C TYR A 20 0.54 -3.90 2.87
N ARG A 21 1.14 -3.19 3.83
CA ARG A 21 2.29 -2.31 3.58
C ARG A 21 3.45 -3.06 2.93
N ARG A 22 3.87 -4.19 3.51
CA ARG A 22 4.96 -5.01 2.92
C ARG A 22 4.63 -5.53 1.53
N LEU A 23 3.36 -5.81 1.25
CA LEU A 23 2.95 -6.24 -0.09
C LEU A 23 3.04 -5.08 -1.09
N LEU A 24 2.61 -3.88 -0.70
CA LEU A 24 2.73 -2.67 -1.53
C LEU A 24 4.19 -2.33 -1.83
N GLU A 25 5.09 -2.43 -0.85
CA GLU A 25 6.53 -2.22 -1.05
C GLU A 25 7.11 -3.22 -2.08
N LYS A 26 6.69 -4.48 -2.03
CA LYS A 26 7.09 -5.50 -3.03
C LYS A 26 6.54 -5.19 -4.41
N CYS A 27 5.29 -4.73 -4.51
CA CYS A 27 4.68 -4.32 -5.76
C CYS A 27 5.41 -3.12 -6.37
N LEU A 28 5.74 -2.11 -5.55
CA LEU A 28 6.52 -0.95 -5.98
C LEU A 28 7.89 -1.37 -6.51
N TYR A 29 8.59 -2.24 -5.79
CA TYR A 29 9.86 -2.79 -6.25
C TYR A 29 9.73 -3.49 -7.60
N ALA A 30 8.71 -4.34 -7.78
CA ALA A 30 8.48 -5.03 -9.04
C ALA A 30 8.14 -4.07 -10.19
N LEU A 31 7.35 -3.03 -9.94
CA LEU A 31 7.00 -2.02 -10.93
C LEU A 31 8.22 -1.19 -11.36
N ASN A 32 9.13 -0.90 -10.43
CA ASN A 32 10.37 -0.16 -10.74
C ASN A 32 11.41 -1.01 -11.51
N MET A 33 11.24 -2.33 -11.56
CA MET A 33 12.13 -3.24 -12.30
C MET A 33 11.68 -3.47 -13.75
N ILE A 34 10.47 -3.04 -14.12
CA ILE A 34 9.94 -3.18 -15.47
C ILE A 34 10.03 -1.85 -16.23
N PRO A 35 10.22 -1.88 -17.57
CA PRO A 35 10.14 -0.69 -18.39
C PRO A 35 8.73 -0.10 -18.37
N ASN A 36 8.64 1.23 -18.58
CA ASN A 36 7.34 1.89 -18.54
C ASN A 36 6.41 1.30 -19.60
N SER A 37 5.30 0.73 -19.16
CA SER A 37 4.33 0.08 -20.03
C SER A 37 2.91 0.24 -19.49
N PRO A 38 1.90 0.34 -20.37
CA PRO A 38 0.50 0.37 -19.96
C PRO A 38 0.14 -0.94 -19.26
N ILE A 39 -0.52 -0.86 -18.11
CA ILE A 39 -0.93 -2.05 -17.37
C ILE A 39 -2.30 -2.52 -17.88
N PRO A 40 -2.43 -3.78 -18.35
CA PRO A 40 -3.71 -4.30 -18.81
C PRO A 40 -4.80 -4.19 -17.74
N GLY A 41 -5.94 -3.61 -18.09
CA GLY A 41 -7.08 -3.44 -17.18
C GLY A 41 -6.97 -2.23 -16.24
N LEU A 42 -5.91 -1.41 -16.36
CA LEU A 42 -5.81 -0.12 -15.70
C LEU A 42 -5.62 0.98 -16.73
N GLU A 43 -6.26 2.13 -16.52
CA GLU A 43 -6.00 3.36 -17.30
C GLU A 43 -4.70 4.05 -16.84
N LYS A 44 -3.67 3.27 -16.51
CA LYS A 44 -2.39 3.75 -15.96
C LYS A 44 -1.23 2.94 -16.51
N ASP A 45 -0.11 3.61 -16.70
CA ASP A 45 1.17 2.93 -16.93
C ASP A 45 1.85 2.52 -15.61
N SER A 46 2.88 1.69 -15.73
CA SER A 46 3.63 1.18 -14.58
C SER A 46 4.27 2.29 -13.74
N TYR A 47 4.67 3.41 -14.33
CA TYR A 47 5.29 4.52 -13.60
C TYR A 47 4.25 5.34 -12.84
N GLN A 48 3.09 5.58 -13.44
CA GLN A 48 1.95 6.21 -12.79
C GLN A 48 1.48 5.37 -11.60
N LEU A 49 1.37 4.05 -11.77
CA LEU A 49 1.00 3.15 -10.68
C LEU A 49 2.07 3.14 -9.57
N ALA A 50 3.36 3.07 -9.92
CA ALA A 50 4.45 3.16 -8.95
C ALA A 50 4.41 4.47 -8.16
N SER A 51 4.23 5.61 -8.83
CA SER A 51 4.15 6.94 -8.20
C SER A 51 2.97 7.06 -7.24
N GLU A 52 1.82 6.47 -7.57
CA GLU A 52 0.67 6.45 -6.67
C GLU A 52 0.92 5.60 -5.43
N ILE A 53 1.56 4.44 -5.58
CA ILE A 53 1.93 3.58 -4.46
C ILE A 53 2.94 4.30 -3.55
N GLU A 54 3.94 4.98 -4.11
CA GLU A 54 4.90 5.79 -3.34
C GLU A 54 4.20 6.89 -2.53
N LYS A 55 3.33 7.67 -3.18
CA LYS A 55 2.55 8.73 -2.51
C LYS A 55 1.67 8.16 -1.40
N PHE A 56 1.10 6.98 -1.60
CA PHE A 56 0.27 6.32 -0.59
C PHE A 56 1.11 5.85 0.60
N LEU A 57 2.28 5.25 0.36
CA LEU A 57 3.20 4.82 1.41
C LEU A 57 3.74 6.01 2.22
N ASP A 58 4.11 7.13 1.58
CA ASP A 58 4.56 8.35 2.27
C ASP A 58 3.45 8.95 3.16
N ARG A 59 2.18 8.88 2.74
CA ARG A 59 1.05 9.31 3.59
C ARG A 59 0.84 8.42 4.81
N LEU A 60 1.03 7.10 4.65
CA LEU A 60 0.95 6.15 5.77
C LEU A 60 2.06 6.35 6.79
N ASP A 61 3.27 6.74 6.37
CA ASP A 61 4.37 7.01 7.29
C ASP A 61 4.22 8.31 8.09
N ARG A 62 3.39 9.24 7.61
CA ARG A 62 3.12 10.54 8.27
C ARG A 62 1.86 10.53 9.16
N SER A 63 1.07 9.47 9.13
CA SER A 63 -0.17 9.31 9.91
C SER A 63 0.06 8.49 11.17
#